data_AF-V5N7B3-F1
#
_entry.id   AF-V5N7B3-F1
#
_cell.length_a   1.000
_cell.length_b   1.000
_cell.length_c   1.000
_cell.angle_alpha   90.00
_cell.angle_beta   90.00
_cell.angle_gamma   90.00
#
_symmetry.space_group_name_H-M   'P 1'
#
loop_
_entity.id
_entity.type
_entity.pdbx_description
1 polymer ?
#
loop_
_entity_poly.entity_id
_entity_poly.type
_entity_poly.pdbx_seq_one_letter_code
_entity_poly.pdbx_strand_id
1 'polypeptide(L)'
;VMKKQLDLTQEVLSTLKSGKPARSLENANEEEMKLLQLLTTKPIMYVCNVEDTDVISGNTLSDKVKKMAEENKSKFYCISAKLEEDIANLESEEEKQSFLSEFGLQESGLDGVA
;
A
#
# COMPACT_ATOMS: atom_id res chain seq x y z
N VAL A 1 9.00 -12.58 31.94
CA VAL A 1 9.44 -12.55 30.53
C VAL A 1 8.73 -13.64 29.73
N MET A 2 8.97 -14.93 29.97
CA MET A 2 8.34 -16.03 29.21
C MET A 2 6.80 -16.00 29.15
N LYS A 3 6.10 -15.67 30.24
CA LYS A 3 4.63 -15.58 30.25
C LYS A 3 4.11 -14.51 29.28
N LYS A 4 4.71 -13.32 29.27
CA LYS A 4 4.31 -12.21 28.39
C LYS A 4 4.50 -12.55 26.91
N GLN A 5 5.63 -13.16 26.56
CA GLN A 5 5.89 -13.63 25.20
C GLN A 5 4.91 -14.72 24.75
N LEU A 6 4.56 -15.64 25.64
CA LEU A 6 3.56 -16.67 25.36
C LEU A 6 2.18 -16.05 25.11
N ASP A 7 1.75 -15.13 25.98
CA ASP A 7 0.46 -14.43 25.87
C ASP A 7 0.36 -13.68 24.53
N LEU A 8 1.39 -12.90 24.17
CA LEU A 8 1.48 -12.21 22.88
C LEU A 8 1.43 -13.19 21.70
N THR A 9 2.17 -14.30 21.77
CA THR A 9 2.19 -15.30 20.69
C THR A 9 0.82 -15.95 20.51
N GLN A 10 0.09 -16.20 21.61
CA GLN A 10 -1.26 -16.74 21.55
C GLN A 10 -2.26 -15.76 20.93
N GLU A 11 -2.15 -14.47 21.26
CA GLU A 11 -2.99 -13.42 20.67
C GLU A 11 -2.71 -13.27 19.17
N VAL A 12 -1.43 -13.24 18.77
CA VAL A 12 -1.01 -13.26 17.37
C VAL A 12 -1.57 -14.49 16.66
N LEU A 13 -1.42 -15.68 17.24
CA LEU A 13 -1.91 -16.92 16.65
C LEU A 13 -3.44 -16.89 16.45
N SER A 14 -4.19 -16.39 17.43
CA SER A 14 -5.64 -16.23 17.34
C SER A 14 -6.02 -15.27 16.21
N THR A 15 -5.32 -14.14 16.11
CA THR A 15 -5.52 -13.12 15.07
C THR A 15 -5.28 -13.71 13.68
N LEU A 16 -4.15 -14.40 13.49
CA LEU A 16 -3.83 -15.04 12.21
C LEU A 16 -4.84 -16.14 11.84
N LYS A 17 -5.32 -16.93 12.80
CA LYS A 17 -6.38 -17.93 12.57
C LYS A 17 -7.71 -17.31 12.15
N SER A 18 -7.99 -16.07 12.54
CA SER A 18 -9.16 -15.32 12.08
C SER A 18 -9.01 -14.71 10.68
N GLY A 19 -7.87 -14.93 10.01
CA GLY A 19 -7.56 -14.37 8.69
C GLY A 19 -7.11 -12.91 8.73
N LYS A 20 -6.88 -12.34 9.92
CA LYS A 20 -6.42 -10.96 10.08
C LYS A 20 -4.90 -10.89 10.18
N PRO A 21 -4.26 -9.85 9.62
CA PRO A 21 -2.82 -9.69 9.71
C PRO A 21 -2.40 -9.31 11.14
N ALA A 22 -1.20 -9.70 11.56
CA ALA A 22 -0.68 -9.37 12.89
C ALA A 22 -0.56 -7.85 13.13
N ARG A 23 -0.38 -7.04 12.07
CA ARG A 23 -0.39 -5.57 12.15
C ARG A 23 -1.73 -4.96 12.62
N SER A 24 -2.82 -5.74 12.65
CA SER A 24 -4.13 -5.29 13.16
C SER A 24 -4.23 -5.28 14.69
N LEU A 25 -3.23 -5.83 15.39
CA LEU A 25 -3.15 -5.78 16.85
C LEU A 25 -2.61 -4.42 17.31
N GLU A 26 -3.49 -3.55 17.78
CA GLU A 26 -3.14 -2.16 18.16
C GLU A 26 -2.44 -2.03 19.53
N ASN A 27 -2.70 -2.95 20.45
CA ASN A 27 -2.21 -2.88 21.84
C ASN A 27 -0.98 -3.76 22.13
N ALA A 28 -0.43 -4.41 21.10
CA ALA A 28 0.72 -5.29 21.28
C ALA A 28 2.01 -4.49 21.50
N ASN A 29 2.92 -5.03 22.32
CA ASN A 29 4.24 -4.45 22.49
C ASN A 29 5.03 -4.54 21.17
N GLU A 30 5.43 -3.39 20.61
CA GLU A 30 6.08 -3.32 19.30
C GLU A 30 7.46 -3.99 19.28
N GLU A 31 8.24 -3.90 20.36
CA GLU A 31 9.56 -4.55 20.45
C GLU A 31 9.42 -6.07 20.48
N GLU A 32 8.50 -6.61 21.29
CA GLU A 32 8.23 -8.05 21.34
C GLU A 32 7.65 -8.56 20.02
N MET A 33 6.79 -7.78 19.36
CA MET A 33 6.23 -8.13 18.04
C MET A 33 7.32 -8.18 16.95
N LYS A 34 8.30 -7.26 16.98
CA LYS A 34 9.44 -7.26 16.05
C LYS A 34 10.30 -8.52 16.15
N LEU A 35 10.44 -9.10 17.35
CA LEU A 35 11.19 -10.34 17.55
C LEU A 35 10.56 -11.55 16.85
N LEU A 36 9.24 -11.53 16.61
CA LEU A 36 8.54 -12.62 15.92
C LEU A 36 8.80 -12.63 14.39
N GLN A 37 9.35 -11.56 13.83
CA GLN A 37 9.71 -11.43 12.40
C GLN A 37 8.60 -11.87 11.42
N LEU A 38 7.34 -11.60 11.77
CA LEU A 38 6.19 -11.99 10.94
C LEU A 38 6.11 -11.15 9.68
N LEU A 39 5.69 -11.75 8.57
CA LEU A 39 5.42 -11.00 7.34
C LEU A 39 4.24 -10.04 7.50
N THR A 40 3.22 -10.45 8.27
CA THR A 40 1.95 -9.73 8.42
C THR A 40 2.00 -8.57 9.40
N THR A 41 3.10 -8.36 10.11
CA THR A 41 3.34 -7.15 10.92
C THR A 41 3.87 -5.99 10.08
N LYS A 42 4.43 -6.26 8.90
CA LYS A 42 4.95 -5.21 8.01
C LYS A 42 3.81 -4.27 7.58
N PRO A 43 4.06 -2.95 7.54
CA PRO A 43 3.12 -2.01 6.94
C PRO A 43 2.91 -2.35 5.47
N ILE A 44 1.72 -2.06 4.97
CA ILE A 44 1.38 -2.25 3.56
C ILE A 44 0.77 -0.98 2.99
N MET A 45 0.73 -0.95 1.66
CA MET A 45 -0.04 -0.01 0.88
C MET A 45 -0.72 -0.76 -0.26
N TYR A 46 -1.83 -0.22 -0.73
CA TYR A 46 -2.57 -0.74 -1.87
C TYR A 46 -2.25 0.12 -3.08
N VAL A 47 -1.73 -0.51 -4.12
CA VAL A 47 -1.44 0.14 -5.40
C VAL A 47 -2.30 -0.53 -6.46
N CYS A 48 -3.26 0.21 -7.00
CA CYS A 48 -4.15 -0.27 -8.05
C CYS A 48 -3.60 0.12 -9.41
N ASN A 49 -3.25 -0.88 -10.20
CA ASN A 49 -2.97 -0.68 -11.62
C ASN A 49 -4.30 -0.48 -12.36
N VAL A 50 -4.50 0.67 -12.97
CA VAL A 50 -5.70 1.08 -13.70
C VAL A 50 -5.34 1.55 -15.10
N GLU A 51 -6.34 1.76 -15.94
CA GLU A 51 -6.15 2.37 -17.27
C GLU A 51 -5.71 3.84 -17.15
N ASP A 52 -5.06 4.36 -18.19
CA ASP A 52 -4.52 5.73 -18.22
C ASP A 52 -5.58 6.79 -17.88
N THR A 53 -6.82 6.59 -18.34
CA THR A 53 -7.95 7.50 -18.09
C THR A 53 -8.44 7.50 -16.65
N ASP A 54 -8.12 6.47 -15.89
CA ASP A 54 -8.62 6.22 -14.54
C ASP A 54 -7.58 6.54 -13.46
N VAL A 55 -6.36 6.98 -13.82
CA VAL A 55 -5.27 7.20 -12.86
C VAL A 55 -5.65 8.24 -11.78
N ILE A 56 -6.38 9.30 -12.16
CA ILE A 56 -6.81 10.36 -11.23
C ILE A 56 -8.11 9.99 -10.51
N SER A 57 -9.13 9.56 -11.26
CA SER A 57 -10.47 9.33 -10.71
C SER A 57 -10.66 7.96 -10.08
N GLY A 58 -9.81 7.00 -10.43
CA GLY A 58 -10.07 5.59 -10.23
C GLY A 58 -11.24 5.08 -11.08
N ASN A 59 -11.63 3.84 -10.79
CA ASN A 59 -12.79 3.14 -11.34
C ASN A 59 -13.50 2.31 -10.26
N THR A 60 -14.57 1.61 -10.65
CA THR A 60 -15.40 0.82 -9.71
C THR A 60 -14.62 -0.27 -8.97
N LEU A 61 -13.51 -0.77 -9.53
CA LEU A 61 -12.68 -1.77 -8.86
C LEU A 61 -11.70 -1.11 -7.89
N SER A 62 -11.06 -0.02 -8.30
CA SER A 62 -10.14 0.73 -7.43
C SER A 62 -10.87 1.33 -6.23
N ASP A 63 -12.14 1.73 -6.38
CA ASP A 63 -12.99 2.18 -5.27
C ASP A 63 -13.22 1.10 -4.19
N LYS A 64 -13.36 -0.17 -4.62
CA LYS A 64 -13.49 -1.29 -3.68
C LYS A 64 -12.18 -1.49 -2.91
N VAL A 65 -11.05 -1.40 -3.61
CA VAL A 65 -9.72 -1.53 -2.98
C VAL A 65 -9.43 -0.34 -2.06
N LYS A 66 -9.87 0.88 -2.41
CA LYS A 66 -9.76 2.06 -1.56
C LYS A 66 -10.47 1.85 -0.21
N LYS A 67 -11.70 1.31 -0.23
CA LYS A 67 -12.41 0.93 1.00
C LYS A 67 -11.65 -0.10 1.82
N MET A 68 -11.08 -1.13 1.17
CA MET A 68 -10.24 -2.11 1.86
C MET A 68 -8.99 -1.47 2.48
N ALA A 69 -8.36 -0.50 1.80
CA ALA A 69 -7.20 0.21 2.31
C ALA A 69 -7.56 1.05 3.55
N GLU A 70 -8.69 1.76 3.52
CA GLU A 70 -9.23 2.52 4.65
C GLU A 70 -9.52 1.61 5.86
N GLU A 71 -10.19 0.47 5.65
CA GLU A 71 -10.45 -0.53 6.68
C GLU A 71 -9.16 -1.09 7.31
N ASN A 72 -8.11 -1.23 6.50
CA ASN A 72 -6.79 -1.70 6.93
C ASN A 72 -5.84 -0.56 7.36
N LYS A 73 -6.34 0.69 7.46
CA LYS A 73 -5.55 1.88 7.82
C LYS A 73 -4.25 2.00 7.00
N SER A 74 -4.33 1.66 5.72
CA SER A 74 -3.21 1.56 4.79
C SER A 74 -3.31 2.64 3.71
N LYS A 75 -2.17 3.07 3.16
CA LYS A 75 -2.16 4.00 2.04
C LYS A 75 -2.76 3.35 0.78
N PHE A 76 -3.31 4.17 -0.10
CA PHE A 76 -3.92 3.76 -1.36
C PHE A 76 -3.48 4.69 -2.49
N TYR A 77 -3.11 4.12 -3.63
CA TYR A 77 -2.75 4.83 -4.86
C TYR A 77 -3.32 4.13 -6.09
N CYS A 78 -3.71 4.91 -7.09
CA CYS A 78 -3.93 4.42 -8.45
C CYS A 78 -2.72 4.80 -9.30
N ILE A 79 -2.24 3.85 -10.10
CA ILE A 79 -1.17 4.08 -11.09
C ILE A 79 -1.59 3.42 -12.40
N SER A 80 -1.05 3.89 -13.54
CA SER A 80 -1.08 3.11 -14.77
C SER A 80 0.33 2.66 -15.08
N ALA A 81 0.59 1.36 -14.98
CA ALA A 81 1.91 0.81 -15.28
C ALA A 81 2.39 1.14 -16.71
N LYS A 82 1.45 1.30 -17.65
CA LYS A 82 1.76 1.71 -19.02
C LYS A 82 2.19 3.17 -19.09
N LEU A 83 1.45 4.06 -18.43
CA LEU A 83 1.81 5.47 -18.33
C LEU A 83 3.19 5.63 -17.67
N GLU A 84 3.47 4.87 -16.62
CA GLU A 84 4.78 4.87 -15.95
C GLU A 84 5.91 4.39 -16.87
N GLU A 85 5.67 3.37 -17.72
CA GLU A 85 6.63 2.91 -18.72
C GLU A 85 6.90 3.99 -19.77
N ASP A 86 5.86 4.66 -20.26
CA ASP A 86 5.99 5.76 -21.22
C ASP A 86 6.79 6.92 -20.60
N ILE A 87 6.49 7.32 -19.36
CA ILE A 87 7.22 8.37 -18.63
C ILE A 87 8.70 7.97 -18.42
N ALA A 88 8.98 6.71 -18.11
CA ALA A 88 10.33 6.22 -17.88
C ALA A 88 11.20 6.25 -19.15
N ASN A 89 10.60 6.19 -20.33
CA ASN A 89 11.29 6.25 -21.62
C ASN A 89 11.55 7.69 -22.10
N LEU A 90 10.99 8.71 -21.44
CA LEU A 90 11.27 10.11 -21.76
C LEU A 90 12.62 10.54 -21.16
N GLU A 91 13.48 11.15 -21.97
CA GLU A 91 14.84 11.51 -21.56
C GLU A 91 14.93 12.90 -20.92
N SER A 92 14.07 13.84 -21.35
CA SER A 92 14.08 15.21 -20.81
C SER A 92 13.00 15.42 -19.76
N GLU A 93 13.34 16.22 -18.73
CA GLU A 93 12.38 16.60 -17.70
C GLU A 93 11.24 17.44 -18.27
N GLU A 94 11.52 18.26 -19.28
CA GLU A 94 10.52 19.10 -19.95
C GLU A 94 9.46 18.23 -20.67
N GLU A 95 9.88 17.17 -21.36
CA GLU A 95 8.95 16.22 -22.00
C GLU A 95 8.12 15.47 -20.96
N LYS A 96 8.74 15.02 -19.85
CA LYS A 96 8.02 14.36 -18.76
C LYS A 96 6.93 15.24 -18.17
N GLN A 97 7.26 16.50 -17.85
CA GLN A 97 6.30 17.45 -17.29
C GLN A 97 5.18 17.78 -18.28
N SER A 98 5.50 17.90 -19.57
CA SER A 98 4.48 18.08 -20.62
C SER A 98 3.53 16.88 -20.68
N PHE A 99 4.08 15.66 -20.69
CA PHE A 99 3.29 14.42 -20.76
C PHE A 99 2.40 14.24 -19.52
N LEU A 100 2.94 14.45 -18.32
CA LEU A 100 2.15 14.42 -17.08
C LEU A 100 0.99 15.42 -17.12
N SER A 101 1.26 16.64 -17.60
CA SER A 101 0.26 17.70 -17.70
C SER A 101 -0.88 17.35 -18.67
N GLU A 102 -0.62 16.58 -19.74
CA GLU A 102 -1.66 16.09 -20.67
C GLU A 102 -2.65 15.16 -19.99
N PHE A 103 -2.19 14.38 -19.01
CA PHE A 103 -3.04 13.50 -18.20
C PHE A 103 -3.55 14.18 -16.92
N GLY A 104 -3.27 15.46 -16.71
CA GLY A 104 -3.66 16.20 -15.51
C GLY A 104 -2.89 15.82 -14.25
N LEU A 105 -1.73 15.19 -14.40
CA LEU A 105 -0.85 14.77 -13.32
C LEU A 105 0.23 15.82 -13.06
N GLN A 106 0.65 15.95 -11.80
CA GLN A 106 1.75 16.83 -11.39
C GLN A 106 3.05 16.06 -11.15
N GLU A 107 2.95 14.76 -10.89
CA GLU A 107 4.05 13.86 -10.62
C GLU A 107 3.68 12.47 -11.14
N SER A 108 4.69 11.60 -11.32
CA SER A 108 4.44 10.22 -11.71
C SER A 108 3.78 9.44 -10.56
N GLY A 109 3.03 8.40 -10.88
CA GLY A 109 2.43 7.53 -9.87
C GLY A 109 3.49 6.83 -9.02
N LEU A 110 4.68 6.58 -9.57
CA LEU A 110 5.79 5.99 -8.83
C LEU A 110 6.43 6.96 -7.83
N ASP A 111 6.51 8.26 -8.12
CA ASP A 111 7.07 9.25 -7.19
C ASP A 111 6.22 9.37 -5.92
N GLY A 112 4.89 9.28 -6.05
CA GLY A 112 3.98 9.29 -4.90
C GLY A 112 3.95 7.98 -4.08
N VAL A 113 4.44 6.88 -4.67
CA VAL A 113 4.51 5.55 -4.04
C VAL A 113 5.85 5.32 -3.31
N ALA A 114 6.93 5.91 -3.80
CA ALA A 114 8.32 5.70 -3.33
C ALA A 114 8.66 6.41 -2.00
#